data_AF-A0A9X5X6M6-F1
#
_entry.id   AF-A0A9X5X6M6-F1
#
_cell.length_a   1.000
_cell.length_b   1.000
_cell.length_c   1.000
_cell.angle_alpha   90.00
_cell.angle_beta   90.00
_cell.angle_gamma   90.00
#
_symmetry.space_group_name_H-M   'P 1'
#
loop_
_entity.id
_entity.type
_entity.pdbx_description
1 polymer ?
#
loop_
_entity_poly.entity_id
_entity_poly.type
_entity_poly.pdbx_seq_one_letter_code
_entity_poly.pdbx_strand_id
1 'polypeptide(L)' 'MGRRRGFDEAVVLNVVRDQFWTTGFAGTSTYDLMEATGLGKGSIYKAFGNKHDLYVRVFSDYCRDLV' A
#
# COMPACT_ATOMS: atom_id res chain seq x y z
N MET A 1 22.55 -4.52 -7.83
CA MET A 1 21.30 -5.12 -8.36
C MET A 1 20.45 -5.56 -7.17
N GLY A 2 19.46 -4.75 -6.78
CA GLY A 2 18.78 -4.87 -5.48
C GLY A 2 18.01 -6.18 -5.35
N ARG A 3 18.18 -6.86 -4.21
CA ARG A 3 17.47 -8.09 -3.84
C ARG A 3 15.98 -7.91 -4.14
N ARG A 4 15.40 -8.77 -4.99
CA ARG A 4 13.96 -8.79 -5.28
C ARG A 4 13.23 -8.72 -3.92
N ARG A 5 12.41 -7.69 -3.73
CA ARG A 5 11.50 -7.62 -2.58
C ARG A 5 10.72 -8.94 -2.60
N GLY A 6 10.50 -9.55 -1.44
CA GLY A 6 9.82 -10.86 -1.36
C GLY A 6 8.33 -10.81 -1.73
N PHE A 7 7.86 -9.70 -2.30
CA PHE A 7 6.48 -9.43 -2.68
C PHE A 7 6.46 -8.56 -3.94
N ASP A 8 5.35 -8.61 -4.67
CA ASP A 8 5.09 -7.75 -5.80
C ASP A 8 4.46 -6.42 -5.33
N GLU A 9 5.12 -5.29 -5.63
CA GLU A 9 4.63 -3.98 -5.23
C GLU A 9 3.29 -3.61 -5.86
N ALA A 10 3.05 -3.98 -7.10
CA ALA A 10 1.79 -3.65 -7.78
C ALA A 10 0.62 -4.39 -7.15
N VAL A 11 0.81 -5.67 -6.80
CA VAL A 11 -0.19 -6.46 -6.06
C VAL A 11 -0.49 -5.82 -4.71
N VAL A 12 0.55 -5.40 -3.97
CA VAL A 12 0.37 -4.74 -2.67
C VAL A 12 -0.36 -3.40 -2.81
N LEU A 13 -0.02 -2.58 -3.81
CA LEU A 13 -0.69 -1.30 -4.04
C LEU A 13 -2.17 -1.49 -4.37
N ASN A 14 -2.54 -2.51 -5.14
CA ASN A 14 -3.94 -2.83 -5.43
C ASN A 14 -4.71 -3.24 -4.16
N VAL A 15 -4.15 -4.13 -3.35
CA VAL A 15 -4.78 -4.55 -2.09
C VAL A 15 -4.97 -3.35 -1.14
N VAL A 16 -3.97 -2.49 -1.05
CA VAL A 16 -4.05 -1.28 -0.22
C VAL A 16 -5.07 -0.27 -0.79
N ARG A 17 -5.17 -0.15 -2.12
CA ARG A 17 -6.20 0.65 -2.81
C ARG A 17 -7.59 0.23 -2.36
N ASP A 18 -7.88 -1.06 -2.43
CA ASP A 18 -9.17 -1.61 -2.05
C ASP A 18 -9.47 -1.37 -0.56
N GLN A 19 -8.46 -1.51 0.30
CA GLN A 19 -8.60 -1.23 1.74
C GLN A 19 -8.94 0.25 2.00
N PHE A 20 -8.24 1.17 1.34
CA PHE A 20 -8.52 2.60 1.47
C PHE A 20 -9.88 2.99 0.89
N TRP A 21 -10.33 2.34 -0.19
CA TRP A 21 -11.65 2.59 -0.76
C TRP A 21 -12.78 2.09 0.15
N THR A 22 -12.55 0.97 0.82
CA THR A 22 -13.53 0.35 1.71
C THR A 22 -13.69 1.12 3.02
N THR A 23 -12.59 1.56 3.62
CA THR A 23 -12.60 2.12 4.99
C THR A 23 -12.27 3.62 5.06
N GLY A 24 -11.84 4.21 3.95
CA GLY A 24 -11.35 5.59 3.90
C GLY A 24 -9.99 5.77 4.56
N PHE A 25 -9.23 6.80 4.15
CA PHE A 25 -7.90 7.06 4.72
C PHE A 25 -7.93 7.15 6.24
N ALA A 26 -8.85 7.91 6.84
CA ALA A 26 -8.89 8.06 8.31
C ALA A 26 -9.24 6.74 9.03
N GLY A 27 -10.11 5.91 8.45
CA GLY A 27 -10.57 4.65 9.04
C GLY A 27 -9.58 3.50 8.92
N THR A 28 -8.65 3.53 7.94
CA THR A 28 -7.64 2.47 7.78
C THR A 28 -6.51 2.61 8.80
N SER A 29 -6.32 1.67 9.71
CA SER A 29 -5.17 1.65 10.61
C SER A 29 -3.93 1.03 9.95
N THR A 30 -2.75 1.17 10.58
CA THR A 30 -1.55 0.44 10.11
C THR A 30 -1.72 -1.07 10.29
N TYR A 31 -2.50 -1.51 11.29
CA TYR A 31 -2.79 -2.92 11.49
C TYR A 31 -3.62 -3.49 10.33
N ASP A 32 -4.65 -2.76 9.88
CA ASP A 32 -5.47 -3.18 8.74
C ASP A 32 -4.65 -3.31 7.45
N LEU A 33 -3.66 -2.42 7.25
CA LEU A 33 -2.74 -2.52 6.13
C LEU A 33 -1.84 -3.75 6.22
N MET A 34 -1.41 -4.13 7.43
CA MET A 34 -0.61 -5.34 7.64
C MET A 34 -1.43 -6.60 7.37
N GLU A 35 -2.67 -6.66 7.88
CA GLU A 35 -3.59 -7.77 7.63
C GLU A 35 -3.93 -7.89 6.15
N ALA A 36 -4.28 -6.78 5.50
CA ALA A 36 -4.64 -6.79 4.08
C ALA A 36 -3.48 -7.26 3.19
N THR A 37 -2.26 -6.76 3.44
CA THR A 37 -1.10 -7.03 2.58
C THR A 37 -0.32 -8.30 2.96
N GLY A 38 -0.57 -8.86 4.14
CA GLY A 38 0.25 -9.93 4.73
C GLY A 38 1.68 -9.51 5.06
N LEU A 39 1.99 -8.20 5.01
CA LEU A 39 3.32 -7.68 5.27
C LEU A 39 3.43 -7.14 6.70
N GLY A 40 4.59 -7.38 7.32
CA GLY A 40 4.93 -6.73 8.59
C GLY A 40 5.12 -5.22 8.44
N LYS A 41 4.83 -4.46 9.50
CA LYS A 41 4.99 -3.00 9.58
C LYS A 41 6.31 -2.48 9.01
N GLY A 42 7.43 -3.13 9.37
CA GLY A 42 8.76 -2.74 8.91
C GLY A 42 8.95 -2.90 7.39
N SER A 43 8.36 -3.94 6.80
CA SER A 43 8.37 -4.13 5.34
C SER A 43 7.55 -3.04 4.65
N ILE A 44 6.34 -2.76 5.14
CA ILE A 44 5.48 -1.69 4.61
C ILE A 44 6.20 -0.35 4.67
N TYR A 45 6.74 0.02 5.82
CA TYR A 45 7.37 1.33 5.98
C TYR A 45 8.68 1.49 5.22
N LYS A 46 9.50 0.44 5.17
CA LYS A 46 10.69 0.43 4.31
C LYS A 46 10.31 0.51 2.83
N ALA A 47 9.16 -0.04 2.45
CA ALA A 47 8.76 -0.16 1.08
C ALA A 47 8.06 1.06 0.50
N PHE A 48 7.20 1.67 1.32
CA PHE A 48 6.20 2.65 0.91
C PHE A 48 6.20 3.91 1.76
N GLY A 49 7.06 4.03 2.77
CA GLY A 49 7.05 5.17 3.70
C GLY A 49 5.94 5.03 4.74
N ASN A 50 5.31 6.13 5.13
CA ASN A 50 4.23 6.07 6.10
C ASN A 50 2.86 5.81 5.42
N LYS A 51 1.78 5.77 6.22
CA LYS A 51 0.41 5.57 5.71
C LYS A 51 -0.01 6.64 4.68
N HIS A 52 0.40 7.90 4.88
CA HIS A 52 0.13 8.99 3.96
C HIS A 52 0.89 8.82 2.64
N ASP A 53 2.18 8.48 2.69
CA ASP A 53 2.99 8.23 1.49
C ASP A 53 2.42 7.08 0.66
N LEU A 54 1.99 6.01 1.34
CA LEU A 54 1.32 4.87 0.72
C LEU A 54 -0.01 5.27 0.07
N TYR A 55 -0.83 6.09 0.74
CA TYR A 55 -2.08 6.59 0.19
C TYR A 55 -1.86 7.44 -1.07
N VAL A 56 -0.92 8.39 -1.03
CA VAL A 56 -0.57 9.23 -2.18
C VAL A 56 -0.09 8.38 -3.35
N ARG A 57 0.73 7.37 -3.08
CA ARG A 57 1.24 6.47 -4.12
C ARG A 57 0.12 5.65 -4.77
N VAL A 58 -0.76 5.07 -3.97
CA VAL A 58 -1.94 4.34 -4.44
C VAL A 58 -2.85 5.23 -5.28
N PHE A 59 -3.11 6.45 -4.82
CA PHE A 59 -3.94 7.41 -5.56
C PHE A 59 -3.29 7.81 -6.89
N SER A 60 -1.98 8.06 -6.89
CA SER A 60 -1.24 8.42 -8.11
C SER A 60 -1.21 7.28 -9.14
N ASP A 61 -1.10 6.05 -8.67
CA ASP A 61 -1.14 4.84 -9.48
C ASP A 61 -2.53 4.65 -10.12
N TYR A 62 -3.60 4.80 -9.33
CA TYR A 62 -4.97 4.80 -9.83
C TYR A 62 -5.21 5.87 -10.91
N CYS A 63 -4.75 7.11 -10.68
CA CYS A 63 -4.87 8.18 -11.66
C CYS A 63 -4.11 7.88 -12.96
N ARG A 64 -2.99 7.16 -12.89
CA ARG A 64 -2.22 6.76 -14.07
C ARG A 64 -2.95 5.70 -14.88
N ASP A 65 -3.59 4.73 -14.22
CA ASP A 65 -4.34 3.65 -14.88
C ASP A 65 -5.57 4.16 -15.65
N LEU A 66 -6.04 5.39 -15.37
CA LEU A 66 -7.21 5.99 -16.01
C LEU A 66 -6.91 6.69 -17.35
N VAL A 67 -5.65 6.83 -17.75
CA VAL A 67 -5.21 7.55 -18.96
C VAL A 67 -4.62 6.57 -19.97
#